data_AF-A0A540UNN3-F1
#
_entry.id   AF-A0A540UNN3-F1
#
_cell.length_a   1.000
_cell.length_b   1.000
_cell.length_c   1.000
_cell.angle_alpha   90.00
_cell.angle_beta   90.00
_cell.angle_gamma   90.00
#
_symmetry.space_group_name_H-M   'P 1'
#
loop_
_entity.id
_entity.type
_entity.pdbx_description
1 polymer ?
#
loop_
_entity_poly.entity_id
_entity_poly.type
_entity_poly.pdbx_seq_one_letter_code
_entity_poly.pdbx_strand_id
1 'polypeptide(L)'
;MEEQRTIEAIQADEGQAYAQLDRLQEDSRLLAGRLVSFQSEYEDGVSTIKILEQESNEPDLASFYQGLAAEMERTNHAFEEEVGELQAQYKKEMMETEARIDRLHREKQNYYSQSRVTEEKVKEKPNG
;
A
#
# COMPACT_ATOMS: atom_id res chain seq x y z
N MET A 1 29.37 -3.14 -24.98
CA MET A 1 29.56 -2.76 -23.56
C MET A 1 28.50 -1.80 -23.07
N GLU A 2 28.13 -0.76 -23.84
CA GLU A 2 27.11 0.21 -23.44
C GLU A 2 25.69 -0.40 -23.38
N GLU A 3 25.33 -1.26 -24.35
CA GLU A 3 24.03 -1.93 -24.38
C GLU A 3 23.76 -2.84 -23.18
N GLN A 4 24.79 -3.54 -22.74
CA GLN A 4 24.70 -4.47 -21.62
C GLN A 4 24.48 -3.72 -20.30
N ARG A 5 25.13 -2.56 -20.13
CA ARG A 5 24.91 -1.67 -18.98
C ARG A 5 23.49 -1.10 -18.94
N THR A 6 22.91 -0.77 -20.09
CA THR A 6 21.53 -0.26 -20.16
C THR A 6 20.52 -1.34 -19.74
N ILE A 7 20.69 -2.57 -20.20
CA ILE A 7 19.81 -3.69 -19.81
C ILE A 7 19.96 -4.01 -18.32
N GLU A 8 21.18 -4.03 -17.80
CA GLU A 8 21.46 -4.25 -16.37
C GLU A 8 20.82 -3.17 -15.50
N ALA A 9 20.87 -1.90 -15.92
CA ALA A 9 20.22 -0.80 -15.22
C ALA A 9 18.68 -0.96 -15.20
N ILE A 10 18.06 -1.30 -16.33
CA ILE A 10 16.61 -1.54 -16.39
C ILE A 10 16.21 -2.73 -15.50
N GLN A 11 17.00 -3.80 -15.49
CA GLN A 11 16.76 -4.97 -14.63
C GLN A 11 16.90 -4.63 -13.13
N ALA A 12 17.87 -3.80 -12.76
CA ALA A 12 18.03 -3.34 -11.39
C ALA A 12 16.83 -2.50 -10.94
N ASP A 13 16.38 -1.57 -11.79
CA ASP A 13 15.21 -0.74 -11.54
C ASP A 13 13.91 -1.56 -11.44
N GLU A 14 13.76 -2.57 -12.30
CA GLU A 14 12.64 -3.52 -12.28
C GLU A 14 12.61 -4.28 -10.95
N GLY A 15 13.76 -4.81 -10.51
CA GLY A 15 13.89 -5.49 -9.22
C GLY A 15 13.57 -4.59 -8.03
N GLN A 16 13.99 -3.31 -8.06
CA GLN A 16 13.64 -2.34 -7.03
C GLN A 16 12.14 -2.03 -7.01
N ALA A 17 11.51 -1.90 -8.17
CA ALA A 17 10.08 -1.63 -8.28
C ALA A 17 9.24 -2.80 -7.75
N TYR A 18 9.62 -4.05 -8.04
CA TYR A 18 8.98 -5.23 -7.44
C TYR A 18 9.14 -5.26 -5.91
N ALA A 19 10.35 -5.02 -5.40
CA ALA A 19 10.57 -4.96 -3.95
C ALA A 19 9.81 -3.80 -3.28
N GLN A 20 9.54 -2.71 -3.99
CA GLN A 20 8.65 -1.65 -3.50
C GLN A 20 7.19 -2.11 -3.47
N LEU A 21 6.72 -2.78 -4.53
CA LEU A 21 5.35 -3.29 -4.60
C LEU A 21 5.06 -4.29 -3.47
N ASP A 22 5.97 -5.23 -3.22
CA ASP A 22 5.85 -6.20 -2.13
C ASP A 22 5.75 -5.53 -0.75
N ARG A 23 6.55 -4.46 -0.53
CA ARG A 23 6.50 -3.68 0.72
C ARG A 23 5.17 -2.95 0.88
N LEU A 24 4.69 -2.28 -0.16
CA LEU A 24 3.41 -1.57 -0.13
C LEU A 24 2.23 -2.52 0.12
N GLN A 25 2.27 -3.72 -0.45
CA GLN A 25 1.26 -4.76 -0.20
C GLN A 25 1.27 -5.22 1.25
N GLU A 26 2.45 -5.45 1.83
CA GLU A 26 2.58 -5.84 3.24
C GLU A 26 2.15 -4.72 4.17
N ASP A 27 2.57 -3.48 3.92
CA ASP A 27 2.17 -2.32 4.72
C ASP A 27 0.66 -2.10 4.68
N SER A 28 0.03 -2.26 3.50
CA SER A 28 -1.42 -2.21 3.36
C SER A 28 -2.12 -3.35 4.12
N ARG A 29 -1.54 -4.56 4.13
CA ARG A 29 -2.07 -5.71 4.87
C ARG A 29 -1.99 -5.50 6.37
N LEU A 30 -0.85 -5.01 6.86
CA LEU A 30 -0.64 -4.70 8.28
C LEU A 30 -1.58 -3.58 8.75
N LEU A 31 -1.76 -2.55 7.94
CA LEU A 31 -2.70 -1.46 8.23
C LEU A 31 -4.14 -1.97 8.35
N ALA A 32 -4.59 -2.82 7.43
CA ALA A 32 -5.90 -3.46 7.52
C ALA A 32 -6.03 -4.33 8.78
N GLY A 33 -4.98 -5.07 9.15
CA GLY A 33 -4.94 -5.84 10.39
C GLY A 33 -5.07 -4.96 11.64
N ARG A 34 -4.37 -3.81 11.68
CA ARG A 34 -4.49 -2.85 12.78
C ARG A 34 -5.90 -2.28 12.90
N LEU A 35 -6.58 -2.03 11.78
CA LEU A 35 -7.98 -1.58 11.79
C LEU A 35 -8.91 -2.60 12.44
N VAL A 36 -8.79 -3.87 12.07
CA VAL A 36 -9.60 -4.94 12.65
C VAL A 36 -9.34 -5.07 14.16
N SER A 37 -8.08 -5.05 14.59
CA SER A 37 -7.75 -5.12 16.02
C SER A 37 -8.33 -3.95 16.80
N PHE A 38 -8.18 -2.73 16.28
CA PHE A 38 -8.71 -1.53 16.91
C PHE A 38 -10.24 -1.57 17.01
N GLN A 39 -10.93 -2.00 15.94
CA GLN A 39 -12.39 -2.13 15.93
C GLN A 39 -12.89 -3.14 16.97
N SER A 40 -12.17 -4.26 17.15
CA SER A 40 -12.48 -5.22 18.21
C SER A 40 -12.34 -4.61 19.61
N GLU A 41 -11.24 -3.88 19.87
CA GLU A 41 -11.02 -3.21 21.16
C GLU A 41 -12.06 -2.12 21.43
N TYR A 42 -12.45 -1.38 20.38
CA TYR A 42 -13.51 -0.38 20.44
C TYR A 42 -14.87 -1.02 20.81
N GLU A 43 -15.26 -2.10 20.13
CA GLU A 43 -16.52 -2.81 20.41
C GLU A 43 -16.56 -3.35 21.86
N ASP A 44 -15.47 -3.94 22.33
CA ASP A 44 -15.35 -4.43 23.71
C ASP A 44 -15.44 -3.27 24.73
N GLY A 45 -14.80 -2.14 24.43
CA GLY A 45 -14.84 -0.96 25.29
C GLY A 45 -16.23 -0.34 25.36
N VAL A 46 -16.91 -0.18 24.23
CA VAL A 46 -18.30 0.33 24.18
C VAL A 46 -19.24 -0.60 24.94
N SER A 47 -19.10 -1.91 24.76
CA SER A 47 -19.89 -2.91 25.49
C SER A 47 -19.68 -2.78 27.00
N THR A 48 -18.42 -2.66 27.43
CA THR A 48 -18.05 -2.48 28.85
C THR A 48 -18.65 -1.20 29.43
N ILE A 49 -18.54 -0.07 28.73
CA ILE A 49 -19.10 1.21 29.18
C ILE A 49 -20.62 1.10 29.34
N LYS A 50 -21.30 0.44 28.40
CA LYS A 50 -22.75 0.26 28.46
C LYS A 50 -23.19 -0.57 29.66
N ILE A 51 -22.44 -1.60 30.03
CA ILE A 51 -22.71 -2.39 31.24
C ILE A 51 -22.53 -1.52 32.48
N LEU A 52 -21.42 -0.78 32.56
CA LEU A 52 -21.13 0.10 33.71
C LEU A 52 -22.15 1.24 33.86
N GLU A 53 -22.62 1.80 32.75
CA GLU A 53 -23.70 2.80 32.74
C GLU A 53 -25.00 2.21 33.31
N GLN A 54 -25.38 1.00 32.89
CA GLN A 54 -26.61 0.33 33.33
C GLN A 54 -26.56 -0.10 34.81
N GLU A 55 -25.40 -0.51 35.29
CA GLU A 55 -25.19 -0.91 36.69
C GLU A 55 -25.03 0.29 37.63
N SER A 56 -24.77 1.48 37.08
CA SER A 56 -24.64 2.70 37.87
C SER A 56 -25.99 3.15 38.43
N ASN A 57 -26.04 3.30 39.77
CA ASN A 57 -27.16 3.94 40.47
C ASN A 57 -26.91 5.43 40.75
N GLU A 58 -25.78 5.97 40.29
CA GLU A 58 -25.36 7.35 40.51
C GLU A 58 -25.48 8.16 39.20
N PRO A 59 -26.31 9.24 39.17
CA PRO A 59 -26.52 10.05 37.97
C PRO A 59 -25.23 10.68 37.40
N ASP A 60 -24.31 11.07 38.27
CA ASP A 60 -23.03 11.68 37.88
C ASP A 60 -22.13 10.65 37.19
N LEU A 61 -22.17 9.40 37.64
CA LEU A 61 -21.38 8.30 37.08
C LEU A 61 -21.96 7.80 35.75
N ALA A 62 -23.29 7.79 35.60
CA ALA A 62 -23.94 7.53 34.31
C ALA A 62 -23.58 8.60 33.27
N SER A 63 -23.60 9.87 33.67
CA SER A 63 -23.18 11.00 32.81
C SER A 63 -21.71 10.91 32.41
N PHE A 64 -20.84 10.46 33.33
CA PHE A 64 -19.44 10.19 33.05
C PHE A 64 -19.27 9.10 31.98
N TYR A 65 -19.97 7.96 32.09
CA TYR A 65 -19.89 6.87 31.12
C TYR A 65 -20.40 7.28 29.73
N GLN A 66 -21.44 8.11 29.64
CA GLN A 66 -21.89 8.70 28.37
C GLN A 66 -20.81 9.58 27.75
N GLY A 67 -20.13 10.40 28.55
CA GLY A 67 -18.99 11.20 28.09
C GLY A 67 -17.84 10.36 27.56
N LEU A 68 -17.52 9.26 28.25
CA LEU A 68 -16.49 8.33 27.85
C LEU A 68 -16.85 7.60 26.54
N ALA A 69 -18.10 7.16 26.38
CA ALA A 69 -18.57 6.56 25.14
C ALA A 69 -18.42 7.53 23.94
N ALA A 70 -18.79 8.81 24.14
CA ALA A 70 -18.66 9.82 23.09
C ALA A 70 -17.20 10.17 22.76
N GLU A 71 -16.27 10.04 23.71
CA GLU A 71 -14.84 10.17 23.44
C GLU A 71 -14.28 8.97 22.66
N MET A 72 -14.70 7.75 23.02
CA MET A 72 -14.35 6.55 22.28
C MET A 72 -14.87 6.58 20.85
N GLU A 73 -16.13 6.98 20.63
CA GLU A 73 -16.71 7.11 19.29
C GLU A 73 -15.93 8.10 18.42
N ARG A 74 -15.57 9.27 18.97
CA ARG A 74 -14.74 10.26 18.28
C ARG A 74 -13.35 9.72 17.93
N THR A 75 -12.74 8.98 18.85
CA THR A 75 -11.43 8.37 18.64
C THR A 75 -11.49 7.29 17.56
N ASN A 76 -12.52 6.44 17.58
CA ASN A 76 -12.73 5.43 16.53
C ASN A 76 -12.93 6.08 15.16
N HIS A 77 -13.77 7.11 15.08
CA HIS A 77 -14.00 7.81 13.83
C HIS A 77 -12.73 8.43 13.25
N ALA A 78 -11.94 9.14 14.08
CA ALA A 78 -10.69 9.73 13.65
C ALA A 78 -9.68 8.66 13.17
N PHE A 79 -9.63 7.53 13.85
CA PHE A 79 -8.77 6.41 13.46
C PHE A 79 -9.23 5.75 12.15
N GLU A 80 -10.54 5.59 11.93
CA GLU A 80 -11.10 5.09 10.66
C GLU A 80 -10.83 6.03 9.48
N GLU A 81 -10.85 7.35 9.70
CA GLU A 81 -10.48 8.34 8.69
C GLU A 81 -8.99 8.25 8.33
N GLU A 82 -8.09 8.26 9.31
CA GLU A 82 -6.64 8.11 9.10
C GLU A 82 -6.31 6.78 8.41
N VAL A 83 -6.87 5.70 8.95
CA VAL A 83 -7.37 4.50 8.28
C VAL A 83 -7.41 4.55 6.74
N GLY A 84 -8.52 5.09 6.27
CA GLY A 84 -8.91 5.17 4.87
C GLY A 84 -7.98 6.04 4.04
N GLU A 85 -7.46 7.14 4.60
CA GLU A 85 -6.50 8.00 3.90
C GLU A 85 -5.21 7.26 3.57
N LEU A 86 -4.64 6.55 4.54
CA LEU A 86 -3.43 5.74 4.34
C LEU A 86 -3.65 4.59 3.37
N GLN A 87 -4.79 3.90 3.46
CA GLN A 87 -5.14 2.84 2.48
C GLN A 87 -5.27 3.39 1.06
N ALA A 88 -5.88 4.57 0.89
CA ALA A 88 -5.99 5.23 -0.40
C ALA A 88 -4.61 5.63 -0.94
N GLN A 89 -3.72 6.12 -0.07
CA GLN A 89 -2.34 6.43 -0.44
C GLN A 89 -1.57 5.18 -0.89
N TYR A 90 -1.59 4.09 -0.12
CA TYR A 90 -0.92 2.84 -0.52
C TYR A 90 -1.47 2.30 -1.83
N LYS A 91 -2.79 2.36 -2.05
CA LYS A 91 -3.39 1.95 -3.32
C LYS A 91 -2.86 2.77 -4.49
N LYS A 92 -2.75 4.09 -4.33
CA LYS A 92 -2.19 4.97 -5.36
C LYS A 92 -0.72 4.62 -5.65
N GLU A 93 0.10 4.47 -4.61
CA GLU A 93 1.52 4.15 -4.76
C GLU A 93 1.74 2.77 -5.39
N MET A 94 0.91 1.78 -5.08
CA MET A 94 0.93 0.47 -5.74
C MET A 94 0.64 0.60 -7.24
N MET A 95 -0.43 1.33 -7.61
CA MET A 95 -0.77 1.56 -9.02
C MET A 95 0.34 2.29 -9.78
N GLU A 96 0.99 3.28 -9.16
CA GLU A 96 2.12 3.99 -9.77
C GLU A 96 3.35 3.08 -9.93
N THR A 97 3.58 2.19 -8.97
CA THR A 97 4.67 1.20 -9.01
C THR A 97 4.43 0.15 -10.08
N GLU A 98 3.21 -0.39 -10.19
CA GLU A 98 2.79 -1.30 -11.26
C GLU A 98 2.96 -0.65 -12.64
N ALA A 99 2.51 0.60 -12.80
CA ALA A 99 2.71 1.35 -14.04
C ALA A 99 4.20 1.60 -14.35
N ARG A 100 5.06 1.76 -13.33
CA ARG A 100 6.52 1.83 -13.51
C ARG A 100 7.08 0.50 -14.01
N ILE A 101 6.69 -0.62 -13.41
CA ILE A 101 7.11 -1.97 -13.84
C ILE A 101 6.73 -2.19 -15.31
N ASP A 102 5.49 -1.87 -15.69
CA ASP A 102 5.03 -1.98 -17.08
C ASP A 102 5.83 -1.14 -18.06
N ARG A 103 6.25 0.07 -17.67
CA ARG A 103 7.13 0.92 -18.49
C ARG A 103 8.51 0.28 -18.67
N LEU A 104 9.11 -0.18 -17.58
CA LEU A 104 10.44 -0.84 -17.61
C LEU A 104 10.41 -2.11 -18.49
N HIS A 105 9.34 -2.90 -18.42
CA HIS A 105 9.14 -4.04 -19.31
C HIS A 105 9.11 -3.65 -20.78
N ARG A 106 8.37 -2.58 -21.14
CA ARG A 106 8.30 -2.10 -22.53
C ARG A 106 9.65 -1.55 -23.00
N GLU A 107 10.35 -0.80 -22.16
CA GLU A 107 11.69 -0.28 -22.46
C GLU A 107 12.68 -1.42 -22.73
N LYS A 108 12.69 -2.44 -21.87
CA LYS A 108 13.50 -3.65 -22.04
C LYS A 108 13.17 -4.40 -23.32
N GLN A 109 11.88 -4.58 -23.63
CA GLN A 109 11.45 -5.22 -24.89
C GLN A 109 11.88 -4.42 -26.12
N ASN A 110 11.66 -3.10 -26.12
CA ASN A 110 12.07 -2.22 -27.21
C ASN A 110 13.58 -2.30 -27.45
N TYR A 111 14.36 -2.34 -26.36
CA TYR A 111 15.81 -2.49 -26.42
C TYR A 111 16.21 -3.79 -27.13
N TYR A 112 15.65 -4.93 -26.71
CA TYR A 112 15.91 -6.21 -27.36
C TYR A 112 15.49 -6.24 -28.84
N SER A 113 14.36 -5.62 -29.19
CA SER A 113 13.91 -5.52 -30.58
C SER A 113 14.87 -4.67 -31.42
N GLN A 114 15.35 -3.55 -30.91
CA GLN A 114 16.30 -2.68 -31.62
C GLN A 114 17.67 -3.34 -31.81
N SER A 115 18.21 -4.01 -30.79
CA SER A 115 19.47 -4.74 -30.93
C SER A 115 19.36 -5.88 -31.95
N ARG A 116 18.25 -6.63 -31.97
CA ARG A 116 18.00 -7.67 -33.00
C ARG A 116 17.98 -7.13 -34.43
N VAL A 117 17.26 -6.03 -34.66
CA VAL A 117 17.21 -5.37 -35.99
C VAL A 117 18.60 -4.89 -36.42
N THR A 118 19.41 -4.44 -35.48
CA THR A 118 20.77 -3.96 -35.75
C THR A 118 21.71 -5.12 -36.11
N GLU A 119 21.63 -6.25 -35.41
CA GLU A 119 22.39 -7.46 -35.74
C GLU A 119 22.04 -8.05 -37.12
N GLU A 120 20.75 -8.08 -37.48
CA GLU A 120 20.31 -8.56 -38.80
C GLU A 120 20.81 -7.66 -39.93
N LYS A 121 20.73 -6.33 -39.78
CA LYS A 121 21.25 -5.37 -40.77
C LYS A 121 22.77 -5.42 -40.94
N VAL A 122 23.53 -5.79 -39.90
CA VAL A 122 24.98 -5.96 -40.00
C VAL A 122 25.34 -7.24 -40.76
N LYS A 123 24.55 -8.30 -40.63
CA LYS A 123 24.74 -9.56 -41.39
C LYS A 123 24.37 -9.44 -42.87
N GLU A 124 23.48 -8.51 -43.24
CA GLU A 124 23.04 -8.29 -44.62
C GLU A 124 23.94 -7.35 -45.45
N LYS A 125 25.01 -6.77 -44.88
CA LYS A 125 25.97 -6.04 -45.72
C LYS A 125 26.67 -7.02 -46.67
N PRO A 126 26.53 -6.87 -48.00
CA PRO A 126 27.21 -7.74 -48.94
C PRO A 126 28.71 -7.45 -48.87
N ASN A 127 29.50 -8.52 -48.77
CA ASN A 127 30.91 -8.48 -49.17
C ASN A 127 30.93 -8.04 -50.65
N GLY A 128 31.16 -6.74 -50.86
CA GLY A 128 31.52 -6.16 -52.15
C GLY A 128 33.01 -5.91 -52.18
#